data_AF-A0A6G0ADN6-F1
#
_entry.id   AF-A0A6G0ADN6-F1
#
_cell.length_a   1.000
_cell.length_b   1.000
_cell.length_c   1.000
_cell.angle_alpha   90.00
_cell.angle_beta   90.00
_cell.angle_gamma   90.00
#
_symmetry.space_group_name_H-M   'P 1'
#
loop_
_entity.id
_entity.type
_entity.pdbx_description
1 polymer ?
#
loop_
_entity_poly.entity_id
_entity_poly.type
_entity_poly.pdbx_seq_one_letter_code
_entity_poly.pdbx_strand_id
1 'polypeptide(L)'
;MAKSKAPSILEAITAIKKRKFKPIYYFFGEDSYNLTAALHTLEEAFKPLLLSEFDKETIYSEDRSIIDILGLATAFPFGSEKKLIIVKEAEKIKDK
;
A
#
# COMPACT_ATOMS: atom_id res chain seq x y z
N MET A 1 11.09 -26.15 9.79
CA MET A 1 10.03 -25.20 9.39
C MET A 1 10.63 -23.80 9.46
N ALA A 2 10.90 -23.18 8.31
CA ALA A 2 11.48 -21.84 8.29
C ALA A 2 10.46 -20.85 8.86
N LYS A 3 10.74 -20.30 10.04
CA LYS A 3 10.08 -19.06 10.48
C LYS A 3 10.54 -17.99 9.50
N SER A 4 9.81 -17.77 8.41
CA SER A 4 10.10 -16.65 7.52
C SER A 4 9.84 -15.38 8.31
N LYS A 5 10.90 -14.81 8.89
CA LYS A 5 10.87 -13.46 9.45
C LYS A 5 10.35 -12.54 8.34
N ALA A 6 9.37 -11.69 8.65
CA ALA A 6 8.96 -10.66 7.72
C ALA A 6 10.20 -9.86 7.28
N PRO A 7 10.34 -9.54 5.99
CA PRO A 7 11.47 -8.77 5.51
C PRO A 7 11.48 -7.39 6.16
N SER A 8 12.66 -6.79 6.28
CA SER A 8 12.78 -5.45 6.88
C SER A 8 12.11 -4.37 6.02
N ILE A 9 11.64 -3.30 6.66
CA ILE A 9 11.08 -2.13 5.95
C ILE A 9 12.13 -1.53 4.98
N LEU A 10 13.40 -1.55 5.35
CA LEU A 10 14.52 -1.05 4.53
C LEU A 10 14.71 -1.88 3.25
N GLU A 11 14.51 -3.20 3.31
CA GLU A 11 14.51 -4.05 2.12
C GLU A 11 13.35 -3.69 1.19
N ALA A 12 12.17 -3.44 1.74
CA ALA A 12 11.01 -3.00 0.95
C ALA A 12 11.29 -1.67 0.25
N ILE A 13 11.81 -0.66 0.97
CA ILE A 13 12.24 0.63 0.42
C ILE A 13 13.24 0.44 -0.73
N THR A 14 14.23 -0.44 -0.54
CA THR A 14 15.25 -0.72 -1.55
C THR A 14 14.64 -1.38 -2.80
N ALA A 15 13.69 -2.31 -2.63
CA ALA A 15 12.99 -2.94 -3.75
C ALA A 15 12.09 -1.95 -4.51
N ILE A 16 11.36 -1.09 -3.79
CA ILE A 16 10.51 -0.02 -4.34
C ILE A 16 11.36 0.95 -5.16
N LYS A 17 12.51 1.40 -4.65
CA LYS A 17 13.45 2.27 -5.38
C LYS A 17 13.98 1.62 -6.67
N LYS A 18 14.13 0.29 -6.68
CA LYS A 18 14.50 -0.50 -7.87
C LYS A 18 13.30 -0.78 -8.81
N ARG A 19 12.14 -0.16 -8.57
CA ARG A 19 10.87 -0.39 -9.30
C ARG A 19 10.40 -1.85 -9.28
N LYS A 20 10.84 -2.64 -8.31
CA LYS A 20 10.39 -4.03 -8.11
C LYS A 20 9.17 -4.03 -7.22
N PHE A 21 8.05 -3.61 -7.78
CA PHE A 21 6.80 -3.46 -7.05
C PHE A 21 6.13 -4.81 -6.78
N LYS A 22 5.62 -4.98 -5.57
CA LYS A 22 4.70 -6.06 -5.19
C LYS A 22 3.26 -5.54 -5.28
N PRO A 23 2.28 -6.42 -5.55
CA PRO A 23 0.88 -6.00 -5.63
C PRO A 23 0.32 -5.58 -4.26
N ILE A 24 0.86 -6.11 -3.16
CA ILE A 24 0.39 -5.85 -1.80
C ILE A 24 1.59 -5.58 -0.90
N TYR A 25 1.48 -4.53 -0.08
CA TYR A 25 2.42 -4.20 0.99
C TYR A 25 1.65 -4.07 2.29
N TYR A 26 2.14 -4.73 3.35
CA TYR A 26 1.63 -4.55 4.70
C TYR A 26 2.78 -4.06 5.58
N PHE A 27 2.77 -2.75 5.87
CA PHE A 27 3.76 -2.11 6.72
C PHE A 27 3.25 -2.07 8.16
N PHE A 28 4.01 -2.65 9.09
CA PHE A 28 3.64 -2.74 10.50
C PHE A 28 4.89 -2.64 11.39
N GLY A 29 4.70 -2.27 12.66
CA GLY A 29 5.77 -2.15 13.65
C GLY A 29 5.66 -0.87 14.47
N GLU A 30 6.57 -0.70 15.43
CA GLU A 30 6.60 0.44 16.35
C GLU A 30 7.39 1.64 15.80
N ASP A 31 8.16 1.43 14.73
CA ASP A 31 9.01 2.45 14.11
C ASP A 31 8.22 3.30 13.09
N SER A 32 7.48 4.27 13.60
CA SER A 32 6.65 5.19 12.81
C SER A 32 7.44 5.97 11.76
N TYR A 33 8.73 6.26 12.00
CA TYR A 33 9.56 7.00 11.04
C TYR A 33 9.80 6.16 9.79
N ASN A 34 10.25 4.91 9.96
CA ASN A 34 10.49 4.02 8.83
C ASN A 34 9.21 3.63 8.10
N LEU A 35 8.09 3.45 8.82
CA LEU A 35 6.78 3.23 8.20
C LEU A 35 6.36 4.38 7.29
N THR A 36 6.49 5.62 7.80
CA THR A 36 6.17 6.83 7.03
C THR A 36 7.10 7.00 5.83
N ALA A 37 8.41 6.76 6.03
CA ALA A 37 9.39 6.83 4.95
C ALA A 37 9.14 5.79 3.85
N ALA A 38 8.74 4.58 4.22
CA ALA A 38 8.40 3.53 3.26
C ALA A 38 7.16 3.89 2.44
N LEU A 39 6.12 4.39 3.09
CA LEU A 39 4.92 4.87 2.42
C LEU A 39 5.23 6.00 1.44
N HIS A 40 5.93 7.03 1.89
CA HIS A 40 6.31 8.16 1.03
C HIS A 40 7.16 7.71 -0.16
N THR A 41 8.09 6.79 0.07
CA THR A 41 8.91 6.21 -1.01
C THR A 41 8.04 5.46 -2.03
N LEU A 42 7.04 4.71 -1.57
CA LEU A 42 6.09 4.01 -2.44
C LEU A 42 5.26 4.99 -3.25
N GLU A 43 4.70 6.02 -2.62
CA GLU A 43 3.89 7.05 -3.29
C GLU A 43 4.68 7.78 -4.37
N GLU A 44 5.90 8.23 -4.08
CA GLU A 44 6.76 8.91 -5.06
C GLU A 44 7.18 7.98 -6.20
N ALA A 45 7.42 6.70 -5.91
CA ALA A 45 7.75 5.71 -6.95
C ALA A 45 6.55 5.38 -7.85
N PHE A 46 5.32 5.47 -7.33
CA PHE A 46 4.09 5.24 -8.08
C PHE A 46 3.55 6.47 -8.81
N LYS A 47 3.88 7.68 -8.35
CA LYS A 47 3.47 8.94 -8.99
C LYS A 47 3.59 8.96 -10.53
N PRO A 48 4.69 8.52 -11.17
CA PRO A 48 4.76 8.49 -12.63
C PRO A 48 3.87 7.43 -13.30
N LEU A 49 3.37 6.45 -12.55
CA LEU A 49 2.46 5.39 -13.02
C LEU A 49 0.98 5.78 -12.86
N LEU A 50 0.71 6.86 -12.12
CA LEU A 50 -0.62 7.37 -11.82
C LEU A 50 -0.87 8.62 -12.68
N LEU A 51 -1.52 8.43 -13.82
CA LEU A 51 -1.89 9.50 -14.75
C LEU A 51 -3.11 10.28 -14.27
N SER A 52 -3.98 9.61 -13.49
CA SER A 52 -5.18 10.19 -12.92
C SER A 52 -5.14 10.16 -11.40
N GLU A 53 -5.54 11.25 -10.76
CA GLU A 53 -5.68 11.30 -9.29
C GLU A 53 -6.77 10.32 -8.80
N PHE A 54 -7.73 9.93 -9.65
CA PHE A 54 -8.75 8.93 -9.31
C PHE A 54 -8.19 7.51 -9.18
N ASP A 55 -6.97 7.27 -9.69
CA ASP A 55 -6.26 6.01 -9.53
C ASP A 55 -5.43 5.95 -8.25
N LYS A 56 -5.50 6.99 -7.42
CA LYS A 56 -4.92 7.02 -6.08
C LYS A 56 -6.01 7.26 -5.05
N GLU A 57 -6.13 6.35 -4.08
CA GLU A 57 -7.11 6.49 -3.00
C GLU A 57 -6.46 6.22 -1.65
N THR A 58 -6.74 7.07 -0.67
CA THR A 58 -6.33 6.86 0.73
C THR A 58 -7.58 6.69 1.58
N ILE A 59 -7.63 5.60 2.32
CA ILE A 59 -8.80 5.15 3.07
C ILE A 59 -8.38 4.93 4.52
N TYR A 60 -9.14 5.46 5.48
CA TYR A 60 -9.02 5.02 6.87
C TYR A 60 -9.87 3.76 7.06
N SER A 61 -9.32 2.76 7.73
CA SER A 61 -9.98 1.47 7.96
C SER A 61 -11.35 1.57 8.63
N GLU A 62 -11.62 2.65 9.36
CA GLU A 62 -12.91 2.89 10.03
C GLU A 62 -14.00 3.36 9.05
N ASP A 63 -13.63 3.91 7.89
CA ASP A 63 -14.56 4.50 6.90
C ASP A 63 -15.17 3.47 5.95
N ARG A 64 -14.52 2.31 5.76
CA ARG A 64 -14.85 1.32 4.72
C ARG A 64 -14.73 -0.11 5.24
N SER A 65 -15.60 -0.99 4.75
CA SER A 65 -15.46 -2.42 5.02
C SER A 65 -14.32 -3.03 4.18
N ILE A 66 -13.82 -4.19 4.61
CA ILE A 66 -12.81 -4.92 3.81
C ILE A 66 -13.34 -5.30 2.42
N ILE A 67 -14.65 -5.58 2.30
CA ILE A 67 -15.32 -5.90 1.04
C ILE A 67 -15.26 -4.71 0.08
N ASP A 68 -15.49 -3.49 0.59
CA ASP A 68 -15.40 -2.27 -0.21
C ASP A 68 -13.97 -2.02 -0.70
N ILE A 69 -12.98 -2.19 0.18
CA ILE A 69 -11.55 -2.03 -0.16
C ILE A 69 -11.15 -3.02 -1.26
N LEU A 70 -11.59 -4.28 -1.15
CA LEU A 70 -11.34 -5.30 -2.17
C LEU A 70 -12.04 -4.96 -3.50
N GLY A 71 -13.25 -4.43 -3.46
CA GLY A 71 -13.94 -3.92 -4.65
C GLY A 71 -13.15 -2.82 -5.34
N LEU A 72 -12.61 -1.87 -4.58
CA LEU A 72 -11.76 -0.81 -5.12
C LEU A 72 -10.45 -1.34 -5.70
N ALA A 73 -9.82 -2.33 -5.05
CA ALA A 73 -8.55 -2.92 -5.47
C ALA A 73 -8.65 -3.82 -6.71
N THR A 74 -9.84 -4.40 -6.95
CA THR A 74 -10.11 -5.26 -8.11
C THR A 74 -10.64 -4.48 -9.31
N ALA A 75 -11.15 -3.27 -9.10
CA ALA A 75 -11.58 -2.39 -10.18
C ALA A 75 -10.40 -1.96 -11.06
N PHE A 76 -10.67 -1.82 -12.36
CA PHE A 76 -9.68 -1.30 -13.30
C PHE A 76 -9.32 0.16 -12.98
N PRO A 77 -8.07 0.57 -13.24
CA PRO A 77 -7.70 1.98 -13.22
C PRO A 77 -8.55 2.79 -14.21
N PHE A 78 -8.84 4.04 -13.86
CA PHE A 78 -9.57 5.01 -14.67
C PHE A 78 -8.78 5.51 -15.88
N GLY A 79 -7.45 5.60 -15.78
CA GLY A 79 -6.60 5.99 -16.90
C GLY A 79 -5.11 5.71 -16.72
N SER A 80 -4.71 5.24 -15.54
CA SER A 80 -3.34 4.92 -15.19
C SER A 80 -2.98 3.47 -15.54
N GLU A 81 -1.68 3.16 -15.63
CA GLU A 81 -1.25 1.77 -15.78
C GLU A 81 -1.53 0.94 -14.52
N LYS A 82 -1.59 1.61 -13.36
CA LYS A 82 -1.84 0.98 -12.06
C LYS A 82 -2.76 1.86 -11.21
N LYS A 83 -3.40 1.22 -10.24
CA LYS A 83 -4.14 1.86 -9.16
C LYS A 83 -3.37 1.70 -7.86
N LEU A 84 -3.32 2.75 -7.04
CA LEU A 84 -2.70 2.74 -5.71
C LEU A 84 -3.78 3.00 -4.65
N ILE A 85 -3.98 2.02 -3.78
CA ILE A 85 -4.89 2.14 -2.65
C ILE A 85 -4.07 2.05 -1.37
N ILE A 86 -4.21 3.06 -0.51
CA ILE A 86 -3.49 3.18 0.74
C ILE A 86 -4.51 3.07 1.87
N VAL A 87 -4.43 2.01 2.66
CA VAL A 87 -5.28 1.82 3.83
C VAL A 87 -4.50 2.20 5.08
N LYS A 88 -5.01 3.19 5.82
CA LYS A 88 -4.45 3.67 7.08
C LYS A 88 -5.10 2.94 8.25
N GLU A 89 -4.32 2.72 9.30
CA GLU A 89 -4.76 2.02 10.53
C GLU A 89 -5.41 0.67 10.22
N ALA A 90 -4.80 -0.08 9.30
CA ALA A 90 -5.36 -1.33 8.77
C ALA A 90 -5.61 -2.38 9.87
N GLU A 91 -4.96 -2.27 11.03
CA GLU A 91 -5.23 -3.10 12.21
C GLU A 91 -6.65 -2.94 12.78
N LYS A 92 -7.33 -1.83 12.49
CA LYS A 92 -8.71 -1.56 12.92
C LYS A 92 -9.78 -2.02 11.94
N ILE A 93 -9.39 -2.59 10.79
CA ILE A 93 -10.37 -3.13 9.83
C ILE A 93 -11.20 -4.20 10.55
N LYS A 94 -12.51 -3.99 10.59
CA LYS A 94 -13.45 -4.94 11.18
C LYS A 94 -13.90 -5.91 10.09
N ASP A 95 -13.51 -7.17 10.25
CA ASP A 95 -14.12 -8.28 9.53
C ASP A 95 -15.41 -8.63 10.30
N LYS A 96 -16.57 -8.35 9.70
CA LYS A 96 -17.88 -8.68 10.27
C LYS A 96 -18.62 -9.60 9.33
#